data_AF-A0A0R1KBP1-F1
#
_entry.id   AF-A0A0R1KBP1-F1
#
_cell.length_a   1.000
_cell.length_b   1.000
_cell.length_c   1.000
_cell.angle_alpha   90.00
_cell.angle_beta   90.00
_cell.angle_gamma   90.00
#
_symmetry.space_group_name_H-M   'P 1'
#
loop_
_entity.id
_entity.type
_entity.pdbx_description
1 polymer ?
#
loop_
_entity_poly.entity_id
_entity_poly.type
_entity_poly.pdbx_seq_one_letter_code
_entity_poly.pdbx_strand_id
1 'polypeptide(L)'
;MMGPKKFANLTRTQVTEQQQKGFINRQLVQTSQMVKNVANILDSIYPDTRIIETRAGLGMGFRDAFSHLDKTTYHYEHPEFVKNRNVNDFHHAQDAYISTIVGTYQLKKYPRDNMRLAFDAYSKFFEDLKKEARKKDGKVPVYSRNGFIIGSMFNGKTQVNKQNGEIIWDQKIKDNISKTFKFKQYNITKQTHIYDGALYNELIRKHDPKAKLIPLKKGIDPTIYGGYTSDKPSYSTLVNLDGKKKLVNIPVRIAHEIDAGRINKLNWIYDNTKHKKDIEILIDKVPIGQIVESSARGYVSLPSATELINAKQLILSYEETALLSILKKSSTDNYKFIIDNYSPNYLSTIYKNIISKMKLYYPLYSNEAKRFTENENYLLNIDSSEQFNVLIEILNLLHADSSNARLEFGNIKNKEYGRKHREFEFSNSDFIYQSPTGLYESRIHID
;
A
#
# COMPACT_ATOMS: atom_id res chain seq x y z
N MET A 1 17.74 -33.26 6.00
CA MET A 1 19.14 -33.07 6.44
C MET A 1 19.36 -31.61 6.85
N MET A 2 20.17 -31.40 7.90
CA MET A 2 20.43 -30.07 8.48
C MET A 2 21.73 -29.49 7.91
N GLY A 3 21.70 -28.23 7.46
CA GLY A 3 22.87 -27.59 6.86
C GLY A 3 24.00 -27.28 7.86
N PRO A 4 25.27 -27.19 7.42
CA PRO A 4 26.44 -27.01 8.29
C PRO A 4 26.36 -25.79 9.21
N LYS A 5 25.86 -24.66 8.71
CA LYS A 5 25.67 -23.43 9.51
C LYS A 5 24.64 -23.61 10.63
N LYS A 6 23.59 -24.38 10.38
CA LYS A 6 22.55 -24.65 11.39
C LYS A 6 23.10 -25.60 12.45
N PHE A 7 23.81 -26.65 12.05
CA PHE A 7 24.52 -27.54 12.99
C PHE A 7 25.50 -26.76 13.87
N ALA A 8 26.40 -25.98 13.27
CA ALA A 8 27.37 -25.16 14.00
C ALA A 8 26.74 -24.15 14.96
N ASN A 9 25.59 -23.55 14.60
CA ASN A 9 24.88 -22.64 15.50
C ASN A 9 24.23 -23.37 16.69
N LEU A 10 23.73 -24.60 16.48
CA LEU A 10 23.08 -25.40 17.52
C LEU A 10 24.09 -26.06 18.47
N THR A 11 25.29 -26.38 18.00
CA THR A 11 26.35 -26.98 18.81
C THR A 11 27.32 -25.95 19.41
N ARG A 12 27.05 -24.65 19.23
CA ARG A 12 27.93 -23.58 19.71
C ARG A 12 27.82 -23.42 21.23
N THR A 13 28.94 -23.61 21.93
CA THR A 13 29.04 -23.47 23.40
C THR A 13 29.43 -22.06 23.86
N GLN A 14 30.12 -21.28 23.03
CA GLN A 14 30.60 -19.93 23.39
C GLN A 14 30.54 -18.93 22.23
N VAL A 15 30.48 -17.63 22.57
CA VAL A 15 30.47 -16.52 21.61
C VAL A 15 31.75 -15.69 21.75
N THR A 16 32.66 -15.83 20.78
CA THR A 16 33.94 -15.10 20.78
C THR A 16 33.76 -13.59 20.57
N GLU A 17 34.72 -12.77 20.98
CA GLU A 17 34.69 -11.32 20.73
C GLU A 17 34.57 -10.97 19.24
N GLN A 18 35.24 -11.71 18.36
CA GLN A 18 35.13 -11.51 16.91
C GLN A 18 33.71 -11.80 16.41
N GLN A 19 33.07 -12.85 16.92
CA GLN A 19 31.66 -13.13 16.61
C GLN A 19 30.74 -12.03 17.15
N GLN A 20 31.00 -11.52 18.36
CA GLN A 20 30.27 -10.38 18.93
C GLN A 20 30.39 -9.14 18.03
N LYS A 21 31.62 -8.79 17.61
CA LYS A 21 31.85 -7.70 16.64
C LYS A 21 31.11 -7.95 15.33
N GLY A 22 31.09 -9.19 14.84
CA GLY A 22 30.33 -9.58 13.66
C GLY A 22 28.80 -9.51 13.83
N PHE A 23 28.26 -9.77 15.02
CA PHE A 23 26.84 -9.55 15.31
C PHE A 23 26.51 -8.06 15.36
N ILE A 24 27.36 -7.24 15.98
CA ILE A 24 27.21 -5.78 16.05
C ILE A 24 27.27 -5.17 14.65
N ASN A 25 28.28 -5.53 13.85
CA ASN A 25 28.39 -5.06 12.47
C ASN A 25 27.17 -5.45 11.64
N ARG A 26 26.63 -6.66 11.81
CA ARG A 26 25.37 -7.05 11.17
C ARG A 26 24.17 -6.25 11.67
N GLN A 27 24.21 -5.68 12.87
CA GLN A 27 23.16 -4.79 13.37
C GLN A 27 23.28 -3.37 12.80
N LEU A 28 24.50 -2.88 12.60
CA LEU A 28 24.81 -1.51 12.18
C LEU A 28 24.86 -1.32 10.65
N VAL A 29 25.32 -2.33 9.93
CA VAL A 29 25.67 -2.22 8.50
C VAL A 29 24.59 -2.87 7.63
N GLN A 30 24.25 -2.21 6.52
CA GLN A 30 23.42 -2.78 5.47
C GLN A 30 24.23 -3.77 4.62
N THR A 31 23.76 -5.01 4.52
CA THR A 31 24.46 -6.09 3.80
C THR A 31 23.80 -6.49 2.49
N SER A 32 22.61 -5.95 2.17
CA SER A 32 21.92 -6.24 0.90
C SER A 32 22.70 -5.67 -0.29
N GLN A 33 23.13 -6.54 -1.21
CA GLN A 33 23.84 -6.10 -2.41
C GLN A 33 22.94 -5.25 -3.32
N MET A 34 21.65 -5.56 -3.38
CA MET A 34 20.68 -4.76 -4.14
C MET A 34 20.58 -3.33 -3.60
N VAL A 35 20.56 -3.16 -2.27
CA VAL A 35 20.53 -1.81 -1.65
C VAL A 35 21.84 -1.07 -1.92
N LYS A 36 22.99 -1.75 -1.81
CA LYS A 36 24.30 -1.16 -2.12
C LYS A 36 24.41 -0.70 -3.57
N ASN A 37 23.90 -1.50 -4.51
CA ASN A 37 23.91 -1.13 -5.93
C ASN A 37 23.04 0.10 -6.19
N VAL A 38 21.85 0.19 -5.57
CA VAL A 38 21.02 1.40 -5.65
C VAL A 38 21.71 2.60 -5.02
N ALA A 39 22.37 2.42 -3.87
CA ALA A 39 23.14 3.48 -3.23
C ALA A 39 24.26 4.00 -4.15
N ASN A 40 24.99 3.10 -4.81
CA ASN A 40 26.04 3.47 -5.77
C ASN A 40 25.50 4.23 -6.98
N ILE A 41 24.32 3.84 -7.50
CA ILE A 41 23.67 4.59 -8.59
C ILE A 41 23.34 6.00 -8.12
N LEU A 42 22.72 6.15 -6.94
CA LEU A 42 22.38 7.47 -6.40
C LEU A 42 23.62 8.32 -6.10
N ASP A 43 24.67 7.72 -5.56
CA ASP A 43 25.95 8.38 -5.28
C ASP A 43 26.60 8.90 -6.58
N SER A 44 26.52 8.12 -7.67
CA SER A 44 27.02 8.56 -8.99
C SER A 44 26.22 9.71 -9.61
N ILE A 45 24.91 9.80 -9.32
CA ILE A 45 24.03 10.86 -9.83
C ILE A 45 24.15 12.13 -8.96
N TYR A 46 24.37 11.96 -7.64
CA TYR A 46 24.39 13.04 -6.65
C TYR A 46 25.69 13.02 -5.82
N PRO A 47 26.85 13.38 -6.41
CA PRO A 47 28.15 13.23 -5.77
C PRO A 47 28.32 14.11 -4.50
N ASP A 48 27.60 15.24 -4.43
CA ASP A 48 27.64 16.14 -3.27
C ASP A 48 26.65 15.76 -2.16
N THR A 49 25.97 14.60 -2.29
CA THR A 49 24.97 14.13 -1.32
C THR A 49 25.44 12.87 -0.63
N ARG A 50 25.30 12.81 0.70
CA ARG A 50 25.59 11.59 1.46
C ARG A 50 24.43 10.61 1.37
N ILE A 51 24.64 9.48 0.68
CA ILE A 51 23.66 8.39 0.62
C ILE A 51 23.75 7.53 1.89
N ILE A 52 22.62 7.40 2.60
CA ILE A 52 22.53 6.64 3.85
C ILE A 52 21.63 5.43 3.63
N GLU A 53 22.20 4.24 3.77
CA GLU A 53 21.43 3.00 3.68
C GLU A 53 20.96 2.60 5.09
N THR A 54 19.64 2.44 5.24
CA THR A 54 19.05 1.91 6.47
C THR A 54 18.69 0.44 6.31
N ARG A 55 18.69 -0.30 7.42
CA ARG A 55 18.26 -1.71 7.42
C ARG A 55 16.75 -1.80 7.50
N ALA A 56 16.17 -2.72 6.73
CA ALA A 56 14.72 -2.90 6.63
C ALA A 56 14.02 -3.13 7.99
N GLY A 57 14.68 -3.81 8.94
CA GLY A 57 14.11 -4.08 10.26
C GLY A 57 14.01 -2.87 11.18
N LEU A 58 14.72 -1.77 10.90
CA LEU A 58 14.73 -0.60 11.78
C LEU A 58 13.40 0.16 11.74
N GLY A 59 12.72 0.20 10.59
CA GLY A 59 11.41 0.85 10.49
C GLY A 59 10.34 0.15 11.33
N MET A 60 10.34 -1.19 11.34
CA MET A 60 9.47 -1.97 12.22
C MET A 60 9.83 -1.77 13.69
N GLY A 61 11.12 -1.86 14.03
CA GLY A 61 11.59 -1.61 15.39
C GLY A 61 11.21 -0.21 15.89
N PHE A 62 11.30 0.81 15.04
CA PHE A 62 10.85 2.16 15.35
C PHE A 62 9.35 2.19 15.69
N ARG A 63 8.51 1.61 14.82
CA ARG A 63 7.06 1.55 15.06
C ARG A 63 6.73 0.82 16.36
N ASP A 64 7.30 -0.36 16.58
CA ASP A 64 7.04 -1.17 17.78
C ASP A 64 7.51 -0.46 19.06
N ALA A 65 8.64 0.24 19.00
CA ALA A 65 9.14 1.02 20.13
C ALA A 65 8.25 2.23 20.44
N PHE A 66 7.77 2.89 19.38
CA PHE A 66 7.20 4.22 19.48
C PHE A 66 5.68 4.23 19.58
N SER A 67 5.00 3.19 19.07
CA SER A 67 3.55 3.05 19.26
C SER A 67 3.17 2.74 20.71
N HIS A 68 4.08 2.06 21.44
CA HIS A 68 3.95 1.68 22.85
C HIS A 68 2.59 1.01 23.18
N LEU A 69 2.49 -0.29 22.84
CA LEU A 69 1.33 -1.12 23.18
C LEU A 69 1.35 -1.49 24.65
N ASP A 70 0.33 -1.10 25.40
CA ASP A 70 0.00 -1.68 26.69
C ASP A 70 -0.64 -3.06 26.46
N LYS A 71 0.01 -4.11 26.93
CA LYS A 71 -0.44 -5.49 26.76
C LYS A 71 -1.56 -5.90 27.73
N THR A 72 -1.85 -5.06 28.71
CA THR A 72 -2.94 -5.29 29.68
C THR A 72 -4.24 -4.71 29.17
N THR A 73 -4.20 -3.47 28.67
CA THR A 73 -5.35 -2.75 28.14
C THR A 73 -5.52 -2.91 26.63
N TYR A 74 -4.53 -3.42 25.91
CA TYR A 74 -4.48 -3.48 24.44
C TYR A 74 -4.57 -2.13 23.73
N HIS A 75 -4.30 -1.01 24.43
CA HIS A 75 -4.24 0.32 23.84
C HIS A 75 -2.80 0.71 23.50
N TYR A 76 -2.66 1.44 22.40
CA TYR A 76 -1.39 2.10 22.06
C TYR A 76 -1.40 3.53 22.59
N GLU A 77 -0.29 3.96 23.19
CA GLU A 77 -0.10 5.36 23.56
C GLU A 77 0.00 6.26 22.32
N HIS A 78 0.65 5.76 21.26
CA HIS A 78 0.81 6.46 19.99
C HIS A 78 0.30 5.61 18.82
N PRO A 79 -1.03 5.47 18.68
CA PRO A 79 -1.65 4.60 17.68
C PRO A 79 -1.36 5.03 16.24
N GLU A 80 -0.94 6.27 16.00
CA GLU A 80 -0.55 6.78 14.67
C GLU A 80 0.64 6.06 14.02
N PHE A 81 1.47 5.38 14.82
CA PHE A 81 2.58 4.58 14.31
C PHE A 81 2.18 3.15 13.96
N VAL A 82 0.95 2.73 14.26
CA VAL A 82 0.48 1.39 13.95
C VAL A 82 0.15 1.28 12.46
N LYS A 83 0.75 0.27 11.83
CA LYS A 83 0.60 0.01 10.39
C LYS A 83 -0.49 -1.01 10.13
N ASN A 84 -1.51 -0.64 9.36
CA ASN A 84 -2.50 -1.56 8.81
C ASN A 84 -2.64 -1.37 7.29
N ARG A 85 -2.09 -2.31 6.53
CA ARG A 85 -2.09 -2.28 5.05
C ARG A 85 -3.46 -2.45 4.42
N ASN A 86 -4.43 -3.00 5.15
CA ASN A 86 -5.77 -3.19 4.58
C ASN A 86 -6.55 -1.88 4.56
N VAL A 87 -6.22 -0.93 5.45
CA VAL A 87 -6.92 0.35 5.54
C VAL A 87 -6.51 1.27 4.39
N ASN A 88 -5.20 1.45 4.16
CA ASN A 88 -4.68 2.34 3.11
C ASN A 88 -3.18 2.10 2.82
N ASP A 89 -2.71 2.78 1.77
CA ASP A 89 -1.33 2.75 1.27
C ASP A 89 -0.40 3.77 1.94
N PHE A 90 -0.87 4.55 2.92
CA PHE A 90 -0.07 5.59 3.58
C PHE A 90 1.19 5.05 4.25
N HIS A 91 1.17 3.76 4.58
CA HIS A 91 2.28 3.08 5.22
C HIS A 91 3.59 3.14 4.41
N HIS A 92 3.54 3.25 3.08
CA HIS A 92 4.75 3.43 2.27
C HIS A 92 5.41 4.78 2.52
N ALA A 93 4.65 5.87 2.49
CA ALA A 93 5.15 7.22 2.79
C ALA A 93 5.65 7.34 4.24
N GLN A 94 4.91 6.73 5.18
CA GLN A 94 5.33 6.68 6.59
C GLN A 94 6.64 5.89 6.78
N ASP A 95 6.78 4.72 6.14
CA ASP A 95 8.00 3.90 6.24
C ASP A 95 9.20 4.62 5.61
N ALA A 96 9.00 5.40 4.52
CA ALA A 96 10.02 6.27 3.94
C ALA A 96 10.43 7.38 4.91
N TYR A 97 9.48 8.07 5.55
CA TYR A 97 9.76 9.11 6.53
C TYR A 97 10.50 8.56 7.77
N ILE A 98 10.07 7.41 8.30
CA ILE A 98 10.77 6.71 9.39
C ILE A 98 12.21 6.37 8.98
N SER A 99 12.41 5.93 7.74
CA SER A 99 13.75 5.60 7.22
C SER A 99 14.66 6.84 7.22
N THR A 100 14.15 8.01 6.86
CA THR A 100 14.89 9.28 6.94
C THR A 100 15.24 9.64 8.39
N ILE A 101 14.31 9.48 9.32
CA ILE A 101 14.54 9.75 10.76
C ILE A 101 15.64 8.85 11.31
N VAL A 102 15.51 7.53 11.11
CA VAL A 102 16.47 6.54 11.60
C VAL A 102 17.83 6.71 10.93
N GLY A 103 17.86 6.97 9.62
CA GLY A 103 19.10 7.21 8.87
C GLY A 103 19.83 8.47 9.37
N THR A 104 19.10 9.56 9.61
CA THR A 104 19.66 10.79 10.17
C THR A 104 20.19 10.58 11.59
N TYR A 105 19.43 9.86 12.43
CA TYR A 105 19.88 9.50 13.77
C TYR A 105 21.19 8.68 13.72
N GLN A 106 21.22 7.66 12.86
CA GLN A 106 22.40 6.80 12.69
C GLN A 106 23.61 7.61 12.20
N LEU A 107 23.42 8.49 11.22
CA LEU A 107 24.47 9.36 10.69
C LEU A 107 25.10 10.22 11.79
N LYS A 108 24.26 10.89 12.60
CA LYS A 108 24.72 11.80 13.65
C LYS A 108 25.32 11.08 14.86
N LYS A 109 24.77 9.91 15.24
CA LYS A 109 25.17 9.18 16.46
C LYS A 109 26.30 8.17 16.22
N TYR A 110 26.30 7.51 15.06
CA TYR A 110 27.20 6.42 14.72
C TYR A 110 27.79 6.60 13.30
N PRO A 111 28.65 7.61 13.07
CA PRO A 111 29.24 7.84 11.76
C PRO A 111 30.01 6.61 11.26
N ARG A 112 29.80 6.21 10.00
CA ARG A 112 30.42 5.00 9.42
C ARG A 112 31.95 5.02 9.47
N ASP A 113 32.52 6.20 9.34
CA ASP A 113 33.97 6.45 9.29
C ASP A 113 34.61 6.32 10.69
N ASN A 114 33.80 6.11 11.73
CA ASN A 114 34.26 5.88 13.09
C ASN A 114 33.56 4.69 13.74
N MET A 115 33.79 3.50 13.20
CA MET A 115 33.22 2.24 13.70
C MET A 115 33.62 1.95 15.16
N ARG A 116 34.78 2.46 15.62
CA ARG A 116 35.19 2.37 17.03
C ARG A 116 34.19 3.04 17.96
N LEU A 117 33.73 4.26 17.65
CA LEU A 117 32.70 4.94 18.44
C LEU A 117 31.40 4.13 18.50
N ALA A 118 31.02 3.49 17.39
CA ALA A 118 29.83 2.66 17.34
C ALA A 118 29.96 1.40 18.22
N PHE A 119 31.14 0.76 18.22
CA PHE A 119 31.44 -0.38 19.11
C PHE A 119 31.43 0.04 20.58
N ASP A 120 32.10 1.14 20.94
CA ASP A 120 32.15 1.62 22.33
C ASP A 120 30.75 1.97 22.84
N ALA A 121 29.93 2.62 22.01
CA ALA A 121 28.55 2.94 22.34
C ALA A 121 27.67 1.68 22.47
N TYR A 122 27.88 0.68 21.62
CA TYR A 122 27.20 -0.61 21.71
C TYR A 122 27.55 -1.34 23.01
N SER A 123 28.84 -1.44 23.34
CA SER A 123 29.33 -2.08 24.57
C SER A 123 28.70 -1.42 25.80
N LYS A 124 28.71 -0.08 25.85
CA LYS A 124 28.08 0.68 26.93
C LYS A 124 26.57 0.43 27.03
N PHE A 125 25.86 0.39 25.90
CA PHE A 125 24.43 0.06 25.90
C PHE A 125 24.18 -1.34 26.46
N PHE A 126 24.97 -2.34 26.07
CA PHE A 126 24.81 -3.70 26.56
C PHE A 126 25.15 -3.83 28.07
N GLU A 127 26.16 -3.11 28.56
CA GLU A 127 26.45 -3.02 29.99
C GLU A 127 25.29 -2.38 30.77
N ASP A 128 24.73 -1.28 30.26
CA ASP A 128 23.56 -0.63 30.84
C ASP A 128 22.37 -1.59 30.88
N LEU A 129 22.13 -2.37 29.81
CA LEU A 129 21.10 -3.41 29.80
C LEU A 129 21.33 -4.50 30.85
N LYS A 130 22.58 -4.97 31.02
CA LYS A 130 22.91 -5.95 32.05
C LYS A 130 22.64 -5.40 33.45
N LYS A 131 23.03 -4.14 33.70
CA LYS A 131 22.78 -3.46 34.98
C LYS A 131 21.28 -3.34 35.26
N GLU A 132 20.50 -2.93 34.27
CA GLU A 132 19.04 -2.81 34.39
C GLU A 132 18.36 -4.17 34.57
N ALA A 133 18.80 -5.20 33.85
CA ALA A 133 18.28 -6.56 34.00
C ALA A 133 18.57 -7.11 35.41
N ARG A 134 19.76 -6.88 35.96
CA ARG A 134 20.09 -7.28 37.35
C ARG A 134 19.18 -6.62 38.38
N LYS A 135 18.76 -5.37 38.15
CA LYS A 135 17.84 -4.65 39.04
C LYS A 135 16.37 -5.11 38.93
N LYS A 136 16.01 -5.84 37.87
CA LYS A 136 14.63 -6.22 37.53
C LYS A 136 14.49 -7.73 37.33
N ASP A 137 15.11 -8.54 38.19
CA ASP A 137 15.02 -10.01 38.18
C ASP A 137 15.31 -10.64 36.80
N GLY A 138 16.34 -10.12 36.12
CA GLY A 138 16.75 -10.58 34.79
C GLY A 138 15.92 -10.02 33.62
N LYS A 139 14.89 -9.19 33.88
CA LYS A 139 14.06 -8.60 32.81
C LYS A 139 14.77 -7.42 32.15
N VAL A 140 15.08 -7.56 30.87
CA VAL A 140 15.63 -6.45 30.06
C VAL A 140 14.55 -5.38 29.77
N PRO A 141 14.93 -4.08 29.72
CA PRO A 141 14.01 -3.01 29.35
C PRO A 141 13.34 -3.21 27.98
N VAL A 142 12.07 -2.81 27.86
CA VAL A 142 11.28 -3.02 26.64
C VAL A 142 11.91 -2.35 25.41
N TYR A 143 12.45 -1.14 25.57
CA TYR A 143 13.11 -0.40 24.47
C TYR A 143 14.26 -1.19 23.82
N SER A 144 14.91 -2.08 24.58
CA SER A 144 16.08 -2.84 24.11
C SER A 144 15.74 -3.95 23.12
N ARG A 145 14.47 -4.36 23.07
CA ARG A 145 13.98 -5.43 22.19
C ARG A 145 14.08 -5.06 20.71
N ASN A 146 14.12 -3.76 20.41
CA ASN A 146 14.16 -3.24 19.05
C ASN A 146 15.61 -3.02 18.53
N GLY A 147 16.59 -3.57 19.23
CA GLY A 147 18.01 -3.49 18.88
C GLY A 147 18.68 -2.20 19.35
N PHE A 148 20.00 -2.12 19.15
CA PHE A 148 20.83 -1.05 19.70
C PHE A 148 20.46 0.36 19.18
N ILE A 149 20.26 0.52 17.87
CA ILE A 149 19.96 1.83 17.27
C ILE A 149 18.63 2.36 17.82
N ILE A 150 17.54 1.63 17.59
CA ILE A 150 16.21 2.00 18.05
C ILE A 150 16.16 2.08 19.58
N GLY A 151 16.70 1.09 20.29
CA GLY A 151 16.71 1.09 21.75
C GLY A 151 17.43 2.31 22.35
N SER A 152 18.49 2.81 21.70
CA SER A 152 19.17 4.04 22.13
C SER A 152 18.32 5.31 21.96
N MET A 153 17.38 5.33 21.02
CA MET A 153 16.41 6.42 20.83
C MET A 153 15.31 6.39 21.91
N PHE A 154 15.00 5.21 22.44
CA PHE A 154 13.84 5.00 23.33
C PHE A 154 14.23 4.62 24.78
N ASN A 155 15.48 4.85 25.17
CA ASN A 155 15.97 4.60 26.53
C ASN A 155 15.60 5.69 27.56
N GLY A 156 14.82 6.70 27.16
CA GLY A 156 14.41 7.83 28.01
C GLY A 156 15.46 8.93 28.19
N LYS A 157 16.63 8.83 27.56
CA LYS A 157 17.71 9.83 27.67
C LYS A 157 17.82 10.66 26.40
N THR A 158 18.02 11.96 26.56
CA THR A 158 18.43 12.85 25.46
C THR A 158 19.76 12.37 24.88
N GLN A 159 19.80 12.21 23.56
CA GLN A 159 21.01 11.84 22.84
C GLN A 159 21.65 13.10 22.28
N VAL A 160 22.88 13.36 22.71
CA VAL A 160 23.70 14.47 22.21
C VAL A 160 24.90 13.95 21.43
N ASN A 161 25.36 14.74 20.47
CA ASN A 161 26.63 14.56 19.80
C ASN A 161 27.74 15.00 20.77
N LYS A 162 28.71 14.11 21.03
CA LYS A 162 29.79 14.38 21.99
C LYS A 162 30.80 15.41 21.50
N GLN A 163 30.90 15.65 20.19
CA GLN A 163 31.91 16.54 19.62
C GLN A 163 31.45 18.00 19.64
N ASN A 164 30.19 18.27 19.31
CA ASN A 164 29.67 19.63 19.15
C ASN A 164 28.49 19.96 20.10
N GLY A 165 28.03 19.02 20.92
CA GLY A 165 26.92 19.22 21.85
C GLY A 165 25.52 19.23 21.22
N GLU A 166 25.40 19.04 19.91
CA GLU A 166 24.12 19.07 19.20
C GLU A 166 23.16 17.99 19.72
N ILE A 167 21.88 18.34 19.94
CA ILE A 167 20.83 17.38 20.26
C ILE A 167 20.53 16.53 19.02
N ILE A 168 20.81 15.24 19.12
CA ILE A 168 20.52 14.24 18.08
C ILE A 168 19.10 13.70 18.25
N TRP A 169 18.64 13.51 19.49
CA TRP A 169 17.35 12.92 19.80
C TRP A 169 16.85 13.30 21.19
N ASP A 170 15.61 13.78 21.28
CA ASP A 170 14.95 14.16 22.53
C ASP A 170 13.42 13.95 22.41
N GLN A 171 12.67 14.38 23.44
CA GLN A 171 11.21 14.30 23.43
C GLN A 171 10.57 15.27 22.42
N LYS A 172 11.17 16.44 22.17
CA LYS A 172 10.64 17.41 21.20
C LYS A 172 10.65 16.85 19.77
N ILE A 173 11.72 16.14 19.38
CA ILE A 173 11.80 15.46 18.08
C ILE A 173 10.72 14.37 17.97
N LYS A 174 10.53 13.58 19.03
CA LYS A 174 9.48 12.56 19.12
C LYS A 174 8.09 13.15 18.91
N ASP A 175 7.76 14.21 19.62
CA ASP A 175 6.45 14.88 19.53
C ASP A 175 6.21 15.47 18.14
N ASN A 176 7.25 16.04 17.52
CA ASN A 176 7.17 16.54 16.14
C ASN A 176 6.91 15.41 15.13
N ILE A 177 7.50 14.23 15.32
CA ILE A 177 7.24 13.07 14.46
C ILE A 177 5.78 12.63 14.61
N SER A 178 5.27 12.50 15.85
CA SER A 178 3.85 12.21 16.12
C SER A 178 2.92 13.23 15.45
N LYS A 179 3.22 14.53 15.61
CA LYS A 179 2.48 15.62 14.97
C LYS A 179 2.49 15.50 13.44
N THR A 180 3.63 15.12 12.86
CA THR A 180 3.76 14.94 11.40
C THR A 180 2.83 13.84 10.89
N PHE A 181 2.80 12.69 11.57
CA PHE A 181 1.90 11.59 11.21
C PHE A 181 0.43 12.02 11.25
N LYS A 182 0.06 12.86 12.24
CA LYS A 182 -1.29 13.36 12.49
C LYS A 182 -1.84 14.34 11.44
N PHE A 183 -1.01 14.90 10.54
CA PHE A 183 -1.50 15.70 9.41
C PHE A 183 -2.34 14.88 8.42
N LYS A 184 -2.13 13.55 8.36
CA LYS A 184 -2.86 12.62 7.47
C LYS A 184 -2.83 12.98 5.97
N GLN A 185 -1.93 13.87 5.56
CA GLN A 185 -1.72 14.27 4.18
C GLN A 185 -0.56 13.48 3.58
N TYR A 186 -0.88 12.48 2.76
CA TYR A 186 0.09 11.64 2.07
C TYR A 186 -0.21 11.65 0.58
N ASN A 187 0.80 11.98 -0.23
CA ASN A 187 0.68 11.88 -1.68
C ASN A 187 0.91 10.43 -2.10
N ILE A 188 -0.17 9.73 -2.43
CA ILE A 188 -0.12 8.37 -2.96
C ILE A 188 -0.54 8.44 -4.43
N THR A 189 0.40 8.16 -5.32
CA THR A 189 0.17 8.06 -6.76
C THR A 189 0.32 6.61 -7.20
N LYS A 190 -0.44 6.23 -8.24
CA LYS A 190 -0.25 4.98 -8.96
C LYS A 190 0.22 5.31 -10.36
N GLN A 191 1.32 4.70 -10.77
CA GLN A 191 1.85 4.90 -12.12
C GLN A 191 0.83 4.40 -13.14
N THR A 192 0.38 5.31 -14.00
CA THR A 192 -0.37 4.94 -15.19
C THR A 192 0.58 4.44 -16.27
N HIS A 193 0.10 3.57 -17.15
CA HIS A 193 0.95 3.05 -18.22
C HIS A 193 0.15 2.77 -19.50
N ILE A 194 0.85 2.77 -20.61
CA ILE A 194 0.38 2.21 -21.87
C ILE A 194 0.92 0.78 -21.91
N TYR A 195 0.03 -0.20 -22.03
CA TYR A 195 0.43 -1.61 -22.03
C TYR A 195 0.94 -2.03 -23.41
N ASP A 196 2.13 -2.61 -23.45
CA ASP A 196 2.84 -3.04 -24.65
C ASP A 196 3.24 -4.53 -24.60
N GLY A 197 2.63 -5.27 -23.67
CA GLY A 197 2.92 -6.69 -23.43
C GLY A 197 2.17 -7.63 -24.38
N ALA A 198 1.57 -8.67 -23.81
CA ALA A 198 0.90 -9.71 -24.58
C ALA A 198 -0.26 -9.16 -25.41
N LEU A 199 -0.43 -9.64 -26.65
CA LEU A 199 -1.52 -9.21 -27.53
C LEU A 199 -2.88 -9.79 -27.09
N TYR A 200 -2.88 -11.06 -26.67
CA TYR A 200 -4.05 -11.86 -26.31
C TYR A 200 -3.63 -13.07 -25.46
N ASN A 201 -4.58 -13.84 -24.94
CA ASN A 201 -4.28 -15.09 -24.25
C ASN A 201 -3.75 -16.15 -25.25
N GLU A 202 -2.66 -16.84 -24.89
CA GLU A 202 -1.95 -17.80 -25.76
C GLU A 202 -2.77 -19.04 -26.14
N LEU A 203 -3.73 -19.43 -25.29
CA LEU A 203 -4.56 -20.62 -25.52
C LEU A 203 -5.54 -20.39 -26.69
N ILE A 204 -5.37 -21.18 -27.75
CA ILE A 204 -6.31 -21.25 -28.86
C ILE A 204 -7.63 -21.85 -28.38
N ARG A 205 -8.72 -21.14 -28.60
CA ARG A 205 -10.08 -21.59 -28.30
C ARG A 205 -10.76 -22.02 -29.60
N LYS A 206 -11.50 -23.13 -29.53
CA LYS A 206 -12.44 -23.52 -30.59
C LYS A 206 -13.50 -22.43 -30.76
N HIS A 207 -14.18 -22.40 -31.90
CA HIS A 207 -15.29 -21.49 -32.12
C HIS A 207 -16.31 -21.58 -30.98
N ASP A 208 -16.67 -20.42 -30.45
CA ASP A 208 -17.78 -20.23 -29.53
C ASP A 208 -18.63 -19.07 -30.07
N PRO A 209 -19.91 -19.29 -30.43
CA PRO A 209 -20.81 -18.26 -30.94
C PRO A 209 -20.96 -17.05 -30.00
N LYS A 210 -20.67 -17.22 -28.71
CA LYS A 210 -20.77 -16.17 -27.69
C LYS A 210 -19.46 -15.40 -27.50
N ALA A 211 -18.34 -15.89 -28.03
CA ALA A 211 -17.03 -15.28 -27.84
C ALA A 211 -16.57 -14.55 -29.11
N LYS A 212 -16.14 -13.29 -28.96
CA LYS A 212 -15.42 -12.58 -30.02
C LYS A 212 -13.98 -13.12 -30.06
N LEU A 213 -13.71 -14.01 -31.02
CA LEU A 213 -12.39 -14.60 -31.23
C LEU A 213 -11.54 -13.75 -32.18
N ILE A 214 -10.24 -13.70 -31.89
CA ILE A 214 -9.24 -13.08 -32.76
C ILE A 214 -8.70 -14.17 -33.71
N PRO A 215 -8.71 -13.96 -35.04
CA PRO A 215 -8.21 -14.93 -36.01
C PRO A 215 -6.77 -15.39 -35.72
N LEU A 216 -6.48 -16.67 -36.00
CA LEU A 216 -5.12 -17.23 -35.88
C LEU A 216 -4.13 -16.58 -36.84
N LYS A 217 -4.59 -16.25 -38.04
CA LYS A 217 -3.85 -15.52 -39.08
C LYS A 217 -4.83 -14.68 -39.91
N LYS A 218 -4.28 -13.72 -40.67
CA LYS A 218 -5.05 -12.93 -41.64
C LYS A 218 -5.75 -13.86 -42.65
N GLY A 219 -7.04 -13.65 -42.86
CA GLY A 219 -7.85 -14.42 -43.81
C GLY A 219 -8.35 -15.78 -43.30
N ILE A 220 -8.04 -16.17 -42.06
CA ILE A 220 -8.56 -17.40 -41.46
C ILE A 220 -9.82 -17.07 -40.66
N ASP A 221 -10.95 -17.67 -41.01
CA ASP A 221 -12.21 -17.46 -40.31
C ASP A 221 -12.20 -18.14 -38.92
N PRO A 222 -12.30 -17.37 -37.82
CA PRO A 222 -12.29 -17.93 -36.48
C PRO A 222 -13.54 -18.73 -36.12
N THR A 223 -14.61 -18.68 -36.94
CA THR A 223 -15.79 -19.54 -36.76
C THR A 223 -15.54 -21.00 -37.17
N ILE A 224 -14.56 -21.22 -38.04
CA ILE A 224 -14.16 -22.57 -38.50
C ILE A 224 -12.95 -23.04 -37.69
N TYR A 225 -11.93 -22.19 -37.58
CA TYR A 225 -10.62 -22.59 -37.05
C TYR A 225 -10.38 -22.19 -35.59
N GLY A 226 -11.36 -21.53 -34.97
CA GLY A 226 -11.17 -20.95 -33.65
C GLY A 226 -10.20 -19.75 -33.67
N GLY A 227 -9.75 -19.35 -32.49
CA GLY A 227 -8.91 -18.17 -32.37
C GLY A 227 -8.49 -17.86 -30.95
N TYR A 228 -7.87 -16.70 -30.78
CA TYR A 228 -7.43 -16.20 -29.48
C TYR A 228 -8.54 -15.43 -28.78
N THR A 229 -8.40 -15.28 -27.46
CA THR A 229 -9.35 -14.55 -26.59
C THR A 229 -8.63 -13.46 -25.81
N SER A 230 -9.40 -12.55 -25.21
CA SER A 230 -8.87 -11.45 -24.39
C SER A 230 -7.90 -10.55 -25.16
N ASP A 231 -8.40 -9.89 -26.22
CA ASP A 231 -7.67 -8.84 -26.96
C ASP A 231 -7.21 -7.78 -25.94
N LYS A 232 -5.94 -7.81 -25.56
CA LYS A 232 -5.46 -7.06 -24.40
C LYS A 232 -5.48 -5.56 -24.75
N PRO A 233 -6.12 -4.71 -23.93
CA PRO A 233 -6.08 -3.27 -24.16
C PRO A 233 -4.66 -2.75 -23.91
N SER A 234 -4.16 -1.93 -24.82
CA SER A 234 -2.95 -1.13 -24.61
C SER A 234 -3.27 0.14 -23.82
N TYR A 235 -4.30 0.84 -24.26
CA TYR A 235 -4.84 2.05 -23.67
C TYR A 235 -6.30 2.22 -24.09
N SER A 236 -6.98 3.25 -23.59
CA SER A 236 -8.33 3.63 -24.06
C SER A 236 -8.31 4.98 -24.78
N THR A 237 -9.27 5.22 -25.67
CA THR A 237 -9.51 6.53 -26.28
C THR A 237 -10.86 7.03 -25.81
N LEU A 238 -10.94 8.28 -25.34
CA LEU A 238 -12.22 8.91 -25.01
C LEU A 238 -12.82 9.48 -26.29
N VAL A 239 -14.04 9.07 -26.61
CA VAL A 239 -14.75 9.48 -27.81
C VAL A 239 -16.14 10.02 -27.49
N ASN A 240 -16.63 10.91 -28.33
CA ASN A 240 -18.04 11.25 -28.40
C ASN A 240 -18.75 10.25 -29.32
N LEU A 241 -19.63 9.42 -28.76
CA LEU A 241 -20.34 8.38 -29.48
C LEU A 241 -21.84 8.61 -29.30
N ASP A 242 -22.50 9.06 -30.38
CA ASP A 242 -23.92 9.43 -30.40
C ASP A 242 -24.32 10.44 -29.30
N GLY A 243 -23.42 11.38 -28.99
CA GLY A 243 -23.63 12.39 -27.93
C GLY A 243 -23.20 11.94 -26.53
N LYS A 244 -22.70 10.70 -26.37
CA LYS A 244 -22.24 10.16 -25.09
C LYS A 244 -20.73 10.05 -25.06
N LYS A 245 -20.10 10.55 -24.00
CA LYS A 245 -18.65 10.50 -23.84
C LYS A 245 -18.24 9.13 -23.30
N LYS A 246 -17.66 8.27 -24.13
CA LYS A 246 -17.34 6.87 -23.78
C LYS A 246 -15.89 6.53 -24.07
N LEU A 247 -15.33 5.61 -23.30
CA LEU A 247 -14.02 5.04 -23.57
C LEU A 247 -14.14 3.87 -24.55
N VAL A 248 -13.20 3.78 -25.47
CA VAL A 248 -13.01 2.63 -26.37
C VAL A 248 -11.61 2.07 -26.14
N ASN A 249 -11.51 0.78 -25.80
CA ASN A 249 -10.22 0.11 -25.65
C ASN A 249 -9.54 -0.02 -27.02
N ILE A 250 -8.27 0.38 -27.10
CA ILE A 250 -7.39 0.13 -28.24
C ILE A 250 -6.50 -1.08 -27.90
N PRO A 251 -6.67 -2.23 -28.57
CA PRO A 251 -5.85 -3.41 -28.28
C PRO A 251 -4.37 -3.20 -28.63
N VAL A 252 -3.45 -3.90 -27.95
CA VAL A 252 -2.00 -3.82 -28.21
C VAL A 252 -1.67 -4.04 -29.68
N ARG A 253 -2.23 -5.09 -30.28
CA ARG A 253 -2.03 -5.40 -31.71
C ARG A 253 -2.52 -4.28 -32.65
N ILE A 254 -3.45 -3.44 -32.22
CA ILE A 254 -3.97 -2.30 -33.01
C ILE A 254 -3.17 -1.04 -32.73
N ALA A 255 -2.78 -0.81 -31.47
CA ALA A 255 -1.93 0.31 -31.08
C ALA A 255 -0.62 0.34 -31.89
N HIS A 256 0.05 -0.81 -32.04
CA HIS A 256 1.27 -0.90 -32.86
C HIS A 256 1.03 -0.59 -34.35
N GLU A 257 -0.12 -0.98 -34.89
CA GLU A 257 -0.46 -0.70 -36.29
C GLU A 257 -0.81 0.79 -36.52
N ILE A 258 -1.42 1.43 -35.52
CA ILE A 258 -1.66 2.88 -35.51
C ILE A 258 -0.33 3.64 -35.43
N ASP A 259 0.55 3.28 -34.49
CA ASP A 259 1.86 3.93 -34.33
C ASP A 259 2.76 3.72 -35.56
N ALA A 260 2.59 2.59 -36.28
CA ALA A 260 3.26 2.32 -37.57
C ALA A 260 2.60 3.01 -38.78
N GLY A 261 1.50 3.76 -38.60
CA GLY A 261 0.78 4.45 -39.67
C GLY A 261 0.02 3.53 -40.65
N ARG A 262 -0.14 2.24 -40.32
CA ARG A 262 -0.82 1.25 -41.17
C ARG A 262 -2.33 1.24 -40.99
N ILE A 263 -2.82 1.71 -39.84
CA ILE A 263 -4.24 1.83 -39.52
C ILE A 263 -4.53 3.25 -39.05
N ASN A 264 -5.56 3.88 -39.61
CA ASN A 264 -6.12 5.10 -39.05
C ASN A 264 -6.99 4.75 -37.83
N LYS A 265 -6.69 5.35 -36.67
CA LYS A 265 -7.37 5.10 -35.40
C LYS A 265 -8.87 5.42 -35.45
N LEU A 266 -9.25 6.56 -36.02
CA LEU A 266 -10.66 6.97 -36.08
C LEU A 266 -11.47 5.98 -36.91
N ASN A 267 -10.96 5.59 -38.08
CA ASN A 267 -11.61 4.56 -38.92
C ASN A 267 -11.73 3.23 -38.18
N TRP A 268 -10.67 2.80 -37.48
CA TRP A 268 -10.74 1.56 -36.71
C TRP A 268 -11.80 1.60 -35.60
N ILE A 269 -11.90 2.74 -34.88
CA ILE A 269 -12.93 2.94 -33.85
C ILE A 269 -14.32 2.93 -34.50
N TYR A 270 -14.51 3.62 -35.62
CA TYR A 270 -15.74 3.66 -36.40
C TYR A 270 -16.20 2.23 -36.76
N ASP A 271 -15.31 1.42 -37.35
CA ASP A 271 -15.63 0.06 -37.78
C ASP A 271 -15.88 -0.93 -36.63
N ASN A 272 -15.37 -0.65 -35.43
CA ASN A 272 -15.40 -1.58 -34.29
C ASN A 272 -16.35 -1.17 -33.17
N THR A 273 -17.04 -0.04 -33.29
CA THR A 273 -18.00 0.44 -32.30
C THR A 273 -19.35 0.69 -32.94
N LYS A 274 -20.44 0.31 -32.25
CA LYS A 274 -21.79 0.55 -32.74
C LYS A 274 -22.17 2.01 -32.52
N HIS A 275 -22.47 2.74 -33.59
CA HIS A 275 -22.81 4.15 -33.56
C HIS A 275 -23.81 4.50 -34.68
N LYS A 276 -24.45 5.68 -34.61
CA LYS A 276 -25.36 6.21 -35.63
C LYS A 276 -24.87 7.51 -36.27
N LYS A 277 -24.04 8.25 -35.54
CA LYS A 277 -23.45 9.54 -35.95
C LYS A 277 -21.94 9.42 -36.02
N ASP A 278 -21.31 10.41 -36.65
CA ASP A 278 -19.85 10.50 -36.68
C ASP A 278 -19.26 10.52 -35.27
N ILE A 279 -18.08 9.90 -35.16
CA ILE A 279 -17.33 9.78 -33.92
C ILE A 279 -16.28 10.88 -33.85
N GLU A 280 -16.17 11.52 -32.69
CA GLU A 280 -15.13 12.51 -32.40
C GLU A 280 -14.21 11.97 -31.30
N ILE A 281 -12.90 12.09 -31.49
CA ILE A 281 -11.92 11.76 -30.45
C ILE A 281 -11.71 12.99 -29.57
N LEU A 282 -11.92 12.82 -28.26
CA LEU A 282 -11.78 13.88 -27.26
C LEU A 282 -10.46 13.78 -26.49
N ILE A 283 -10.07 12.56 -26.12
CA ILE A 283 -8.75 12.28 -25.54
C ILE A 283 -8.13 11.10 -26.29
N ASP A 284 -6.97 11.36 -26.88
CA ASP A 284 -6.30 10.46 -27.80
C ASP A 284 -5.83 9.14 -27.15
N LYS A 285 -5.10 9.25 -26.03
CA LYS A 285 -4.60 8.14 -25.22
C LYS A 285 -4.93 8.37 -23.74
N VAL A 286 -5.80 7.53 -23.21
CA VAL A 286 -6.14 7.39 -21.79
C VAL A 286 -5.40 6.15 -21.28
N PRO A 287 -4.34 6.30 -20.48
CA PRO A 287 -3.52 5.19 -20.03
C PRO A 287 -4.26 4.29 -19.03
N ILE A 288 -3.80 3.05 -18.88
CA ILE A 288 -4.31 2.14 -17.87
C ILE A 288 -3.98 2.71 -16.48
N GLY A 289 -4.97 2.71 -15.61
CA GLY A 289 -4.89 3.25 -14.25
C GLY A 289 -5.21 4.75 -14.17
N GLN A 290 -5.58 5.39 -15.28
CA GLN A 290 -5.93 6.82 -15.31
C GLN A 290 -6.95 7.17 -14.23
N ILE A 291 -6.73 8.29 -13.54
CA ILE A 291 -7.64 8.81 -12.52
C ILE A 291 -8.71 9.68 -13.16
N VAL A 292 -9.95 9.51 -12.69
CA VAL A 292 -11.10 10.33 -13.04
C VAL A 292 -11.86 10.73 -11.78
N GLU A 293 -12.31 11.98 -11.71
CA GLU A 293 -13.16 12.49 -10.63
C GLU A 293 -14.49 13.02 -11.19
N SER A 294 -15.61 12.67 -10.56
CA SER A 294 -16.91 13.27 -10.84
C SER A 294 -17.83 13.22 -9.64
N SER A 295 -18.87 14.06 -9.59
CA SER A 295 -19.86 14.05 -8.50
C SER A 295 -20.59 12.69 -8.39
N ALA A 296 -20.88 12.06 -9.53
CA ALA A 296 -21.62 10.81 -9.59
C ALA A 296 -20.81 9.59 -9.13
N ARG A 297 -19.47 9.63 -9.21
CA ARG A 297 -18.60 8.46 -8.98
C ARG A 297 -17.52 8.69 -7.92
N GLY A 298 -17.21 9.93 -7.59
CA GLY A 298 -16.08 10.31 -6.77
C GLY A 298 -14.75 10.08 -7.50
N TYR A 299 -13.70 9.83 -6.73
CA TYR A 299 -12.32 9.68 -7.18
C TYR A 299 -12.00 8.21 -7.51
N VAL A 300 -11.96 7.87 -8.81
CA VAL A 300 -11.85 6.50 -9.32
C VAL A 300 -10.65 6.33 -10.26
N SER A 301 -10.22 5.09 -10.46
CA SER A 301 -9.20 4.72 -11.46
C SER A 301 -9.81 3.85 -12.56
N LEU A 302 -9.23 3.92 -13.76
CA LEU A 302 -9.65 3.24 -14.98
C LEU A 302 -8.69 2.09 -15.36
N PRO A 303 -8.94 0.84 -14.94
CA PRO A 303 -8.18 -0.31 -15.45
C PRO A 303 -8.44 -0.58 -16.94
N SER A 304 -9.62 -0.23 -17.44
CA SER A 304 -10.00 -0.33 -18.85
C SER A 304 -11.22 0.54 -19.15
N ALA A 305 -11.63 0.63 -20.42
CA ALA A 305 -12.85 1.32 -20.84
C ALA A 305 -14.14 0.82 -20.15
N THR A 306 -14.14 -0.42 -19.65
CA THR A 306 -15.32 -1.11 -19.09
C THR A 306 -15.19 -1.40 -17.61
N GLU A 307 -14.22 -0.78 -16.93
CA GLU A 307 -13.95 -1.05 -15.53
C GLU A 307 -13.63 0.22 -14.75
N LEU A 308 -14.30 0.38 -13.60
CA LEU A 308 -13.93 1.37 -12.58
C LEU A 308 -13.54 0.67 -11.28
N ILE A 309 -12.53 1.21 -10.63
CA ILE A 309 -12.11 0.84 -9.28
C ILE A 309 -11.96 2.09 -8.41
N ASN A 310 -12.02 1.91 -7.10
CA ASN A 310 -11.74 2.97 -6.15
C ASN A 310 -10.28 3.46 -6.27
N ALA A 311 -10.09 4.77 -6.21
CA ALA A 311 -8.77 5.38 -6.08
C ALA A 311 -8.61 6.19 -4.78
N LYS A 312 -9.67 6.31 -3.98
CA LYS A 312 -9.67 7.08 -2.73
C LYS A 312 -9.13 6.25 -1.57
N GLN A 313 -8.09 6.76 -0.92
CA GLN A 313 -7.51 6.16 0.28
C GLN A 313 -8.46 6.32 1.49
N LEU A 314 -8.81 5.21 2.15
CA LEU A 314 -9.65 5.24 3.34
C LEU A 314 -8.86 5.73 4.55
N ILE A 315 -9.45 6.66 5.30
CA ILE A 315 -8.85 7.21 6.53
C ILE A 315 -9.77 6.88 7.70
N LEU A 316 -9.29 6.01 8.59
CA LEU A 316 -9.91 5.70 9.88
C LEU A 316 -9.26 6.51 11.02
N SER A 317 -9.86 6.46 12.20
CA SER A 317 -9.19 6.89 13.42
C SER A 317 -7.95 6.00 13.65
N TYR A 318 -6.94 6.55 14.34
CA TYR A 318 -5.75 5.77 14.66
C TYR A 318 -6.07 4.63 15.63
N GLU A 319 -6.99 4.85 16.56
CA GLU A 319 -7.46 3.85 17.51
C GLU A 319 -8.18 2.69 16.79
N GLU A 320 -9.07 3.00 15.85
CA GLU A 320 -9.74 2.00 15.01
C GLU A 320 -8.72 1.20 14.20
N THR A 321 -7.79 1.89 13.55
CA THR A 321 -6.70 1.28 12.75
C THR A 321 -5.85 0.36 13.62
N ALA A 322 -5.57 0.78 14.85
CA ALA A 322 -4.74 0.07 15.79
C ALA A 322 -5.42 -1.20 16.31
N LEU A 323 -6.68 -1.13 16.72
CA LEU A 323 -7.46 -2.32 17.11
C LEU A 323 -7.52 -3.33 15.96
N LEU A 324 -7.88 -2.89 14.75
CA LEU A 324 -7.95 -3.78 13.59
C LEU A 324 -6.57 -4.41 13.28
N SER A 325 -5.48 -3.67 13.52
CA SER A 325 -4.13 -4.23 13.39
C SER A 325 -3.77 -5.23 14.49
N ILE A 326 -4.27 -5.07 15.71
CA ILE A 326 -4.06 -6.04 16.80
C ILE A 326 -4.82 -7.32 16.45
N LEU A 327 -6.12 -7.22 16.15
CA LEU A 327 -6.96 -8.38 15.84
C LEU A 327 -6.39 -9.17 14.67
N LYS A 328 -5.93 -8.50 13.59
CA LYS A 328 -5.28 -9.17 12.45
C LYS A 328 -4.05 -9.99 12.81
N LYS A 329 -3.34 -9.63 13.88
CA LYS A 329 -2.10 -10.31 14.34
C LYS A 329 -2.36 -11.33 15.44
N SER A 330 -3.58 -11.37 15.99
CA SER A 330 -3.98 -12.21 17.10
C SER A 330 -4.72 -13.45 16.60
N SER A 331 -4.69 -14.53 17.38
CA SER A 331 -5.61 -15.65 17.17
C SER A 331 -7.04 -15.25 17.55
N THR A 332 -8.03 -15.88 16.93
CA THR A 332 -9.46 -15.65 17.18
C THR A 332 -9.83 -15.82 18.65
N ASP A 333 -9.21 -16.78 19.35
CA ASP A 333 -9.42 -17.02 20.79
C ASP A 333 -9.08 -15.81 21.66
N ASN A 334 -8.23 -14.91 21.17
CA ASN A 334 -7.85 -13.69 21.89
C ASN A 334 -8.77 -12.49 21.60
N TYR A 335 -9.67 -12.57 20.62
CA TYR A 335 -10.45 -11.41 20.17
C TYR A 335 -11.30 -10.84 21.29
N LYS A 336 -12.02 -11.69 22.03
CA LYS A 336 -12.86 -11.25 23.13
C LYS A 336 -12.06 -10.49 24.19
N PHE A 337 -10.94 -11.06 24.65
CA PHE A 337 -10.06 -10.42 25.63
C PHE A 337 -9.54 -9.06 25.17
N ILE A 338 -9.24 -8.91 23.88
CA ILE A 338 -8.78 -7.64 23.30
C ILE A 338 -9.94 -6.64 23.25
N ILE A 339 -11.09 -7.05 22.71
CA ILE A 339 -12.24 -6.18 22.44
C ILE A 339 -12.92 -5.72 23.73
N ASP A 340 -12.94 -6.54 24.78
CA ASP A 340 -13.51 -6.21 26.09
C ASP A 340 -12.80 -5.02 26.78
N ASN A 341 -11.60 -4.64 26.30
CA ASN A 341 -10.90 -3.43 26.76
C ASN A 341 -11.38 -2.14 26.07
N TYR A 342 -12.17 -2.24 25.00
CA TYR A 342 -12.72 -1.11 24.26
C TYR A 342 -14.17 -0.84 24.68
N SER A 343 -14.74 0.29 24.23
CA SER A 343 -16.15 0.59 24.47
C SER A 343 -17.07 -0.53 23.96
N PRO A 344 -18.24 -0.78 24.59
CA PRO A 344 -19.17 -1.79 24.12
C PRO A 344 -19.52 -1.62 22.63
N ASN A 345 -19.54 -2.73 21.88
CA ASN A 345 -19.85 -2.75 20.45
C ASN A 345 -18.89 -1.92 19.57
N TYR A 346 -17.61 -1.79 19.96
CA TYR A 346 -16.64 -0.96 19.23
C TYR A 346 -16.47 -1.37 17.75
N LEU A 347 -16.46 -2.67 17.42
CA LEU A 347 -16.41 -3.11 16.02
C LEU A 347 -17.63 -2.65 15.20
N SER A 348 -18.82 -2.66 15.80
CA SER A 348 -20.04 -2.10 15.18
C SER A 348 -19.94 -0.59 15.03
N THR A 349 -19.25 0.10 15.94
CA THR A 349 -18.97 1.55 15.82
C THR A 349 -18.04 1.83 14.63
N ILE A 350 -16.97 1.04 14.47
CA ILE A 350 -16.08 1.12 13.29
C ILE A 350 -16.86 0.93 12.00
N TYR A 351 -17.75 -0.07 11.95
CA TYR A 351 -18.61 -0.32 10.79
C TYR A 351 -19.48 0.89 10.43
N LYS A 352 -20.14 1.50 11.40
CA LYS A 352 -20.95 2.73 11.20
C LYS A 352 -20.11 3.91 10.74
N ASN A 353 -18.89 4.06 11.27
CA ASN A 353 -17.96 5.11 10.86
C ASN A 353 -17.51 4.92 9.40
N ILE A 354 -17.26 3.67 8.98
CA ILE A 354 -16.96 3.33 7.59
C ILE A 354 -18.15 3.68 6.69
N ILE A 355 -19.38 3.27 7.03
CA ILE A 355 -20.59 3.59 6.25
C ILE A 355 -20.76 5.11 6.09
N SER A 356 -20.56 5.86 7.17
CA SER A 356 -20.66 7.32 7.14
C SER A 356 -19.65 7.93 6.15
N LYS A 357 -18.42 7.40 6.13
CA LYS A 357 -17.40 7.78 5.14
C LYS A 357 -17.79 7.36 3.73
N MET A 358 -18.35 6.17 3.54
CA MET A 358 -18.83 5.70 2.22
C MET A 358 -19.86 6.67 1.64
N LYS A 359 -20.85 7.08 2.45
CA LYS A 359 -21.91 8.02 2.05
C LYS A 359 -21.35 9.38 1.62
N LEU A 360 -20.28 9.85 2.26
CA LEU A 360 -19.69 11.17 2.01
C LEU A 360 -18.64 11.18 0.89
N TYR A 361 -17.79 10.16 0.82
CA TYR A 361 -16.56 10.20 0.02
C TYR A 361 -16.49 9.14 -1.08
N TYR A 362 -17.44 8.20 -1.13
CA TYR A 362 -17.43 7.09 -2.09
C TYR A 362 -18.76 6.96 -2.87
N PRO A 363 -19.13 7.95 -3.72
CA PRO A 363 -20.38 7.91 -4.49
C PRO A 363 -20.56 6.64 -5.35
N LEU A 364 -19.45 6.09 -5.88
CA LEU A 364 -19.42 4.81 -6.60
C LEU A 364 -20.07 3.65 -5.82
N TYR A 365 -20.00 3.69 -4.49
CA TYR A 365 -20.47 2.65 -3.57
C TYR A 365 -21.70 3.07 -2.75
N SER A 366 -22.47 4.03 -3.24
CA SER A 366 -23.68 4.51 -2.57
C SER A 366 -24.73 3.40 -2.34
N ASN A 367 -24.86 2.45 -3.27
CA ASN A 367 -25.77 1.32 -3.12
C ASN A 367 -25.27 0.33 -2.06
N GLU A 368 -23.96 0.05 -2.03
CA GLU A 368 -23.33 -0.75 -0.98
C GLU A 368 -23.51 -0.10 0.38
N ALA A 369 -23.30 1.21 0.50
CA ALA A 369 -23.49 1.94 1.75
C ALA A 369 -24.94 1.82 2.29
N LYS A 370 -25.95 1.86 1.40
CA LYS A 370 -27.36 1.63 1.78
C LYS A 370 -27.58 0.21 2.30
N ARG A 371 -27.13 -0.80 1.55
CA ARG A 371 -27.23 -2.21 1.96
C ARG A 371 -26.51 -2.48 3.29
N PHE A 372 -25.35 -1.86 3.49
CA PHE A 372 -24.60 -2.00 4.73
C PHE A 372 -25.34 -1.37 5.92
N THR A 373 -26.01 -0.22 5.72
CA THR A 373 -26.89 0.37 6.74
C THR A 373 -28.05 -0.57 7.12
N GLU A 374 -28.68 -1.22 6.14
CA GLU A 374 -29.78 -2.18 6.39
C GLU A 374 -29.34 -3.40 7.24
N ASN A 375 -28.05 -3.75 7.20
CA ASN A 375 -27.49 -4.88 7.93
C ASN A 375 -26.76 -4.48 9.24
N GLU A 376 -26.85 -3.23 9.70
CA GLU A 376 -26.21 -2.77 10.95
C GLU A 376 -26.65 -3.61 12.16
N ASN A 377 -27.95 -3.89 12.28
CA ASN A 377 -28.49 -4.71 13.37
C ASN A 377 -28.03 -6.17 13.26
N TYR A 378 -27.87 -6.71 12.05
CA TYR A 378 -27.35 -8.06 11.87
C TYR A 378 -25.91 -8.13 12.37
N LEU A 379 -25.05 -7.20 11.92
CA LEU A 379 -23.66 -7.13 12.34
C LEU A 379 -23.52 -7.00 13.86
N LEU A 380 -24.37 -6.23 14.52
CA LEU A 380 -24.35 -6.09 15.98
C LEU A 380 -24.55 -7.42 16.72
N ASN A 381 -25.31 -8.35 16.13
CA ASN A 381 -25.74 -9.59 16.78
C ASN A 381 -24.87 -10.83 16.45
N ILE A 382 -23.94 -10.73 15.49
CA ILE A 382 -22.97 -11.81 15.21
C ILE A 382 -21.74 -11.69 16.11
N ASP A 383 -20.96 -12.76 16.23
CA ASP A 383 -19.79 -12.79 17.10
C ASP A 383 -18.66 -11.88 16.59
N SER A 384 -17.75 -11.50 17.48
CA SER A 384 -16.68 -10.56 17.17
C SER A 384 -15.70 -11.02 16.08
N SER A 385 -15.52 -12.34 15.90
CA SER A 385 -14.69 -12.87 14.82
C SER A 385 -15.36 -12.66 13.47
N GLU A 386 -16.66 -12.96 13.38
CA GLU A 386 -17.45 -12.68 12.19
C GLU A 386 -17.55 -11.18 11.89
N GLN A 387 -17.79 -10.33 12.91
CA GLN A 387 -17.77 -8.87 12.76
C GLN A 387 -16.43 -8.38 12.19
N PHE A 388 -15.31 -8.87 12.71
CA PHE A 388 -13.99 -8.50 12.24
C PHE A 388 -13.74 -8.95 10.79
N ASN A 389 -14.17 -10.16 10.42
CA ASN A 389 -14.06 -10.65 9.05
C ASN A 389 -14.87 -9.78 8.07
N VAL A 390 -16.09 -9.39 8.42
CA VAL A 390 -16.89 -8.44 7.62
C VAL A 390 -16.17 -7.10 7.46
N LEU A 391 -15.59 -6.57 8.54
CA LEU A 391 -14.81 -5.34 8.48
C LEU A 391 -13.60 -5.47 7.54
N ILE A 392 -12.85 -6.57 7.60
CA ILE A 392 -11.70 -6.80 6.70
C ILE A 392 -12.13 -6.81 5.24
N GLU A 393 -13.25 -7.46 4.92
CA GLU A 393 -13.76 -7.50 3.54
C GLU A 393 -14.29 -6.13 3.07
N ILE A 394 -14.89 -5.33 3.96
CA ILE A 394 -15.26 -3.94 3.63
C ILE A 394 -14.01 -3.06 3.43
N LEU A 395 -12.94 -3.28 4.19
CA LEU A 395 -11.66 -2.61 3.95
C LEU A 395 -11.09 -3.00 2.57
N ASN A 396 -11.18 -4.27 2.17
CA ASN A 396 -10.76 -4.73 0.85
C ASN A 396 -11.61 -4.07 -0.26
N LEU A 397 -12.92 -3.91 -0.06
CA LEU A 397 -13.82 -3.22 -0.99
C LEU A 397 -13.41 -1.76 -1.21
N LEU A 398 -13.08 -1.07 -0.13
CA LEU A 398 -12.72 0.35 -0.11
C LEU A 398 -11.22 0.58 -0.31
N HIS A 399 -10.43 -0.46 -0.53
CA HIS A 399 -9.01 -0.30 -0.82
C HIS A 399 -8.86 0.40 -2.18
N ALA A 400 -7.81 1.20 -2.34
CA ALA A 400 -7.63 2.03 -3.54
C ALA A 400 -7.00 1.22 -4.69
N ASP A 401 -7.46 -0.01 -4.94
CA ASP A 401 -6.91 -0.95 -5.91
C ASP A 401 -7.99 -1.79 -6.62
N SER A 402 -7.56 -2.80 -7.37
CA SER A 402 -8.44 -3.72 -8.09
C SER A 402 -8.79 -4.98 -7.28
N SER A 403 -8.77 -4.90 -5.95
CA SER A 403 -9.17 -6.02 -5.09
C SER A 403 -10.68 -6.25 -5.15
N ASN A 404 -11.07 -7.50 -4.96
CA ASN A 404 -12.47 -7.89 -4.79
C ASN A 404 -12.70 -8.34 -3.35
N ALA A 405 -13.79 -7.86 -2.76
CA ALA A 405 -14.25 -8.27 -1.45
C ALA A 405 -15.30 -9.39 -1.55
N ARG A 406 -15.24 -10.33 -0.61
CA ARG A 406 -16.18 -11.44 -0.46
C ARG A 406 -17.02 -11.22 0.79
N LEU A 407 -18.23 -10.68 0.61
CA LEU A 407 -19.14 -10.38 1.70
C LEU A 407 -20.29 -11.37 1.74
N GLU A 408 -20.38 -12.06 2.87
CA GLU A 408 -21.48 -12.97 3.23
C GLU A 408 -21.91 -12.68 4.67
N PHE A 409 -22.93 -11.82 4.83
CA PHE A 409 -23.55 -11.50 6.13
C PHE A 409 -24.95 -10.92 5.93
N GLY A 410 -25.89 -11.26 6.81
CA GLY A 410 -27.28 -10.80 6.72
C GLY A 410 -27.92 -11.16 5.38
N ASN A 411 -28.43 -10.16 4.65
CA ASN A 411 -29.00 -10.35 3.31
C ASN A 411 -27.97 -10.21 2.17
N ILE A 412 -26.69 -10.04 2.48
CA ILE A 412 -25.62 -9.83 1.51
C ILE A 412 -24.91 -11.16 1.24
N LYS A 413 -24.89 -11.57 -0.03
CA LYS A 413 -24.13 -12.73 -0.53
C LYS A 413 -23.51 -12.40 -1.89
N ASN A 414 -22.27 -11.91 -1.89
CA ASN A 414 -21.55 -11.61 -3.13
C ASN A 414 -20.04 -11.79 -2.92
N LYS A 415 -19.38 -12.35 -3.94
CA LYS A 415 -17.95 -12.69 -3.92
C LYS A 415 -17.07 -11.68 -4.69
N GLU A 416 -17.68 -10.69 -5.32
CA GLU A 416 -17.01 -9.74 -6.23
C GLU A 416 -17.45 -8.29 -5.98
N TYR A 417 -17.43 -7.83 -4.73
CA TYR A 417 -17.60 -6.41 -4.41
C TYR A 417 -16.33 -5.59 -4.68
N GLY A 418 -16.48 -4.32 -5.01
CA GLY A 418 -15.37 -3.36 -5.21
C GLY A 418 -15.25 -2.91 -6.66
N ARG A 419 -14.90 -3.81 -7.57
CA ARG A 419 -14.75 -3.51 -9.00
C ARG A 419 -16.11 -3.34 -9.67
N LYS A 420 -16.24 -2.37 -10.57
CA LYS A 420 -17.47 -2.14 -11.35
C LYS A 420 -17.21 -2.41 -12.82
N HIS A 421 -17.85 -3.45 -13.36
CA HIS A 421 -17.72 -3.85 -14.76
C HIS A 421 -18.97 -3.48 -15.57
N ARG A 422 -18.86 -2.46 -16.42
CA ARG A 422 -19.87 -2.04 -17.40
C ARG A 422 -19.29 -0.93 -18.30
N GLU A 423 -20.03 -0.52 -19.32
CA GLU A 423 -19.72 0.74 -20.00
C GLU A 423 -20.05 1.93 -19.09
N PHE A 424 -19.19 2.96 -19.14
CA PHE A 424 -19.36 4.19 -18.38
C PHE A 424 -19.40 5.40 -19.32
N GLU A 425 -20.16 6.41 -18.91
CA GLU A 425 -20.30 7.69 -19.60
C GLU A 425 -19.57 8.79 -18.80
N PHE A 426 -18.69 9.55 -19.44
CA PHE A 426 -17.71 10.42 -18.79
C PHE A 426 -18.02 11.92 -18.92
N SER A 427 -19.24 12.29 -19.28
CA SER A 427 -19.68 13.69 -19.23
C SER A 427 -19.61 14.21 -17.78
N ASN A 428 -19.36 15.51 -17.62
CA ASN A 428 -19.11 16.21 -16.35
C ASN A 428 -18.08 15.51 -15.45
N SER A 429 -16.93 15.12 -16.02
CA SER A 429 -15.88 14.38 -15.31
C SER A 429 -14.50 14.98 -15.58
N ASP A 430 -13.64 15.00 -14.57
CA ASP A 430 -12.25 15.46 -14.67
C ASP A 430 -11.31 14.27 -14.86
N PHE A 431 -10.53 14.27 -15.94
CA PHE A 431 -9.38 13.36 -16.10
C PHE A 431 -8.14 13.97 -15.45
N ILE A 432 -7.59 13.29 -14.45
CA ILE A 432 -6.56 13.84 -13.55
C ILE A 432 -5.19 13.23 -13.84
N TYR A 433 -4.24 14.05 -14.28
CA TYR A 433 -2.88 13.65 -14.62
C TYR A 433 -1.92 14.12 -13.52
N GLN A 434 -1.27 13.16 -12.86
CA GLN A 434 -0.41 13.42 -11.70
C GLN A 434 1.05 13.16 -12.03
N SER A 435 1.93 14.05 -11.58
CA SER A 435 3.38 13.80 -11.56
C SER A 435 3.71 12.57 -10.69
N PRO A 436 4.91 11.95 -10.83
CA PRO A 436 5.28 10.77 -10.05
C PRO A 436 5.14 10.95 -8.52
N THR A 437 5.35 12.16 -8.00
CA THR A 437 5.22 12.48 -6.57
C THR A 437 3.82 12.97 -6.16
N GLY A 438 2.92 13.20 -7.13
CA GLY A 438 1.60 13.78 -6.89
C GLY A 438 1.63 15.24 -6.44
N LEU A 439 2.77 15.94 -6.54
CA LEU A 439 2.88 17.35 -6.19
C LEU A 439 2.30 18.27 -7.26
N TYR A 440 2.45 17.89 -8.52
CA TYR A 440 1.84 18.58 -9.66
C TYR A 440 0.72 17.73 -10.22
N GLU A 441 -0.38 18.40 -10.55
CA GLU A 441 -1.59 17.83 -11.11
C GLU A 441 -2.10 18.70 -12.25
N SER A 442 -2.60 18.07 -13.31
CA SER A 442 -3.32 18.74 -14.41
C SER A 442 -4.66 18.04 -14.64
N ARG A 443 -5.71 18.82 -14.91
CA ARG A 443 -7.07 18.30 -15.11
C ARG A 443 -7.57 18.63 -16.50
N ILE A 444 -8.17 17.65 -17.15
CA ILE A 444 -8.93 17.84 -18.38
C ILE A 444 -10.40 17.61 -18.04
N HIS A 445 -11.19 18.68 -18.05
CA HIS A 445 -12.63 18.61 -17.83
C HIS A 445 -13.33 18.15 -19.11
N ILE A 446 -14.26 17.21 -18.97
CA ILE A 446 -15.15 16.75 -20.03
C ILE A 446 -16.56 17.15 -19.67
N ASP A 447 -17.16 18.02 -20.48
CA ASP A 447 -18.55 18.46 -20.33
C ASP A 447 -19.57 17.33 -20.59
#